data_AF-A0A6B0XLU5-F1
#
_entry.id   AF-A0A6B0XLU5-F1
#
_cell.length_a   1.000
_cell.length_b   1.000
_cell.length_c   1.000
_cell.angle_alpha   90.00
_cell.angle_beta   90.00
_cell.angle_gamma   90.00
#
_symmetry.space_group_name_H-M   'P 1'
#
loop_
_entity.id
_entity.type
_entity.pdbx_description
1 polymer ?
#
loop_
_entity_poly.entity_id
_entity_poly.type
_entity_poly.pdbx_seq_one_letter_code
_entity_poly.pdbx_strand_id
1 'polypeptide(L)' 'MTSDHTSRDRSTARILGVFLAVLSIPVLIGGFSAAETIDLALSTAAGAALLLAAAVLMFYGSRGRSKQTGKR' A
#
# COMPACT_ATOMS: atom_id res chain seq x y z
N MET A 1 13.98 0.10 26.40
CA MET A 1 13.01 1.18 26.05
C MET A 1 12.83 1.36 24.54
N THR A 2 12.94 0.30 23.72
CA THR A 2 12.95 0.40 22.23
C THR A 2 11.79 -0.35 21.55
N SER A 3 11.02 -1.14 22.31
CA SER A 3 9.97 -2.01 21.80
C SER A 3 8.74 -1.26 21.28
N ASP A 4 8.43 -0.09 21.82
CA ASP A 4 7.20 0.65 21.48
C ASP A 4 7.28 1.29 20.09
N HIS A 5 8.42 1.86 19.72
CA HIS A 5 8.63 2.49 18.41
C HIS A 5 8.46 1.49 17.26
N THR A 6 9.04 0.30 17.39
CA THR A 6 8.95 -0.74 16.34
C THR A 6 7.52 -1.25 16.12
N SER A 7 6.68 -1.24 17.15
CA SER A 7 5.27 -1.65 17.04
C SER A 7 4.42 -0.58 16.34
N ARG A 8 4.64 0.69 16.68
CA ARG A 8 3.95 1.85 16.09
C ARG A 8 4.29 1.99 14.61
N ASP A 9 5.57 1.94 14.24
CA ASP A 9 6.02 2.07 12.84
C ASP A 9 5.37 1.01 11.93
N ARG A 10 5.17 -0.19 12.47
CA ARG A 10 4.58 -1.32 11.75
C ARG A 10 3.07 -1.18 11.58
N SER A 11 2.39 -0.64 12.59
CA SER A 11 0.97 -0.30 12.52
C SER A 11 0.75 0.82 11.49
N THR A 12 1.58 1.86 11.55
CA THR A 12 1.58 2.98 10.60
C THR A 12 1.83 2.49 9.18
N ALA A 13 2.81 1.60 8.95
CA ALA A 13 3.08 1.04 7.63
C ALA A 13 1.89 0.27 7.05
N ARG A 14 1.15 -0.49 7.87
CA ARG A 14 -0.08 -1.17 7.41
C ARG A 14 -1.19 -0.19 7.09
N ILE A 15 -1.43 0.80 7.95
CA ILE A 15 -2.47 1.82 7.74
C ILE A 15 -2.19 2.59 6.45
N LEU A 16 -0.93 3.00 6.23
CA LEU A 16 -0.48 3.63 5.00
C LEU A 16 -0.66 2.70 3.79
N GLY A 17 -0.31 1.42 3.92
CA GLY A 17 -0.51 0.44 2.84
C GLY A 17 -1.98 0.27 2.46
N VAL A 18 -2.89 0.15 3.43
CA VAL A 18 -4.35 0.09 3.19
C VAL A 18 -4.83 1.38 2.55
N PHE A 19 -4.39 2.53 3.07
CA PHE A 19 -4.79 3.84 2.55
C PHE A 19 -4.41 4.01 1.09
N LEU A 20 -3.17 3.67 0.70
CA LEU A 20 -2.73 3.72 -0.70
C LEU A 20 -3.49 2.74 -1.59
N ALA A 21 -3.82 1.55 -1.08
CA ALA A 21 -4.62 0.59 -1.82
C ALA A 21 -6.03 1.15 -2.11
N VAL A 22 -6.68 1.75 -1.10
CA VAL A 22 -7.98 2.41 -1.29
C VAL A 22 -7.88 3.60 -2.24
N LEU A 23 -6.82 4.41 -2.14
CA LEU A 23 -6.57 5.55 -3.02
C LEU A 23 -6.36 5.12 -4.49
N SER A 24 -5.83 3.91 -4.73
CA SER A 24 -5.62 3.40 -6.10
C SER A 24 -6.94 3.19 -6.86
N ILE A 25 -8.05 2.91 -6.15
CA ILE A 25 -9.36 2.62 -6.75
C ILE A 25 -9.91 3.82 -7.55
N PRO A 26 -10.09 5.03 -6.98
CA PRO A 26 -10.55 6.18 -7.75
C PRO A 26 -9.59 6.60 -8.86
N VAL A 27 -8.28 6.40 -8.70
CA VAL A 27 -7.28 6.69 -9.74
C VAL A 27 -7.46 5.76 -10.94
N LEU A 28 -7.69 4.47 -10.69
CA LEU A 28 -7.99 3.49 -11.74
C LEU A 28 -9.33 3.77 -12.41
N ILE A 29 -10.37 4.11 -11.64
CA ILE A 29 -11.70 4.47 -12.16
C ILE A 29 -11.64 5.74 -13.02
N GLY A 30 -10.87 6.75 -12.59
CA GLY A 30 -10.63 7.96 -13.37
C GLY A 30 -10.02 7.67 -14.74
N GLY A 31 -9.14 6.67 -14.81
CA GLY A 31 -8.60 6.17 -16.08
C GLY A 31 -9.68 5.65 -17.04
N PHE A 32 -10.67 4.89 -16.55
CA PHE A 32 -11.76 4.40 -17.40
C PHE A 32 -12.70 5.50 -17.92
N SER A 33 -12.73 6.66 -17.24
CA SER A 33 -13.48 7.83 -17.69
C SER A 33 -12.70 8.73 -18.65
N ALA A 34 -11.42 8.42 -18.92
CA ALA A 34 -10.59 9.23 -19.79
C ALA A 34 -10.99 9.04 -21.26
N ALA A 35 -11.23 10.15 -21.96
CA ALA A 35 -11.55 10.14 -23.39
C ALA A 35 -10.29 9.91 -24.25
N GLU A 36 -9.12 10.25 -23.73
CA GLU A 36 -7.83 10.16 -24.42
C GLU A 36 -7.03 8.94 -23.96
N THR A 37 -6.42 8.22 -24.92
CA THR A 37 -5.65 7.00 -24.66
C THR A 37 -4.44 7.26 -23.74
N ILE A 38 -3.85 8.47 -23.83
CA ILE A 38 -2.72 8.89 -23.01
C ILE A 38 -3.13 9.05 -21.53
N ASP A 39 -4.31 9.64 -21.29
CA ASP A 39 -4.84 9.83 -19.94
C ASP A 39 -5.23 8.51 -19.27
N LEU A 40 -5.74 7.55 -20.06
CA LEU A 40 -5.98 6.17 -19.61
C LEU A 40 -4.66 5.50 -19.19
N ALA A 41 -3.62 5.60 -20.01
CA ALA A 41 -2.31 4.99 -19.74
C ALA A 41 -1.63 5.60 -18.49
N LEU A 42 -1.71 6.93 -18.32
CA LEU A 42 -1.18 7.62 -17.15
C LEU A 42 -1.94 7.23 -15.87
N SER A 43 -3.27 7.18 -15.93
CA SER A 43 -4.11 6.83 -14.78
C SER A 43 -3.91 5.38 -14.34
N THR A 44 -3.81 4.45 -15.30
CA THR A 44 -3.50 3.04 -15.01
C THR A 44 -2.09 2.86 -14.45
N ALA A 45 -1.09 3.55 -15.00
CA ALA A 45 0.28 3.54 -14.46
C ALA A 45 0.33 4.09 -13.02
N ALA A 46 -0.38 5.19 -12.75
CA ALA A 46 -0.47 5.77 -11.41
C ALA A 46 -1.17 4.82 -10.42
N GLY A 47 -2.30 4.21 -10.82
CA GLY A 47 -3.01 3.22 -10.02
C GLY A 47 -2.15 1.98 -9.70
N ALA A 48 -1.42 1.47 -10.69
CA ALA A 48 -0.49 0.35 -10.53
C ALA A 48 0.66 0.71 -9.57
N ALA A 49 1.23 1.92 -9.68
CA ALA A 49 2.28 2.38 -8.77
C ALA A 49 1.78 2.48 -7.32
N LEU A 50 0.57 2.98 -7.11
CA LEU A 50 -0.07 3.05 -5.78
C LEU A 50 -0.29 1.65 -5.19
N LEU A 51 -0.76 0.69 -6.00
CA LEU A 51 -0.90 -0.71 -5.58
C LEU A 51 0.43 -1.35 -5.22
N LEU A 52 1.48 -1.09 -6.01
CA LEU A 52 2.82 -1.60 -5.73
C LEU A 52 3.35 -1.02 -4.40
N ALA A 53 3.21 0.28 -4.19
CA ALA A 53 3.60 0.93 -2.94
C ALA A 53 2.83 0.39 -1.73
N ALA A 54 1.52 0.18 -1.88
CA ALA A 54 0.68 -0.45 -0.86
C ALA A 54 1.17 -1.86 -0.51
N ALA A 55 1.46 -2.69 -1.52
CA ALA A 55 1.96 -4.05 -1.33
C ALA A 55 3.31 -4.07 -0.59
N VAL A 56 4.24 -3.17 -0.96
CA VAL A 56 5.55 -3.04 -0.28
C VAL A 56 5.38 -2.66 1.18
N LEU A 57 4.54 -1.67 1.49
CA LEU A 57 4.28 -1.24 2.86
C LEU A 57 3.62 -2.33 3.70
N MET A 58 2.66 -3.06 3.13
CA MET A 58 2.04 -4.20 3.80
C MET A 58 3.03 -5.34 4.04
N PHE A 59 3.94 -5.61 3.10
CA PHE A 59 4.97 -6.63 3.23
C PHE A 59 5.98 -6.31 4.34
N TYR A 60 6.45 -5.05 4.42
CA TYR A 60 7.28 -4.60 5.55
C TYR A 60 6.51 -4.64 6.87
N GLY A 61 5.23 -4.27 6.85
CA GLY A 61 4.32 -4.38 7.99
C GLY A 61 4.04 -5.83 8.44
N SER A 62 4.19 -6.82 7.58
CA SER A 62 3.86 -8.23 7.85
C SER A 62 5.05 -9.06 8.34
N ARG A 63 6.28 -8.84 7.83
CA ARG A 63 7.50 -9.56 8.26
C ARG A 63 7.79 -9.46 9.76
N GLY A 64 7.28 -8.42 10.40
CA GLY A 64 7.34 -8.28 11.84
C GLY A 64 6.53 -9.28 12.67
N ARG A 65 5.45 -9.85 12.11
CA ARG A 65 4.60 -10.86 12.78
C ARG A 65 5.26 -12.24 12.81
N SER A 66 6.01 -12.59 11.77
CA SER A 66 6.64 -13.92 11.64
C SER A 66 7.67 -14.21 12.74
N LYS A 67 8.26 -13.19 13.39
CA LYS A 67 9.15 -13.39 14.54
C LYS A 67 8.42 -13.59 15.87
N GLN A 68 7.12 -13.30 15.93
CA GLN A 68 6.34 -13.36 17.17
C GLN A 68 5.52 -14.66 17.29
N THR A 69 5.30 -15.38 16.18
CA THR A 69 4.57 -16.66 16.16
C THR A 69 5.46 -17.91 16.19
N GLY A 70 6.79 -17.76 16.15
CA GLY A 70 7.75 -18.87 16.25
C GLY A 70 8.24 -19.18 17.67
N LYS A 71 7.63 -18.57 18.70
CA LYS A 71 7.85 -18.90 20.11
C LYS A 71 6.50 -19.18 20.77
N ARG A 72 5.91 -20.31 20.42
CA ARG A 72 4.95 -21.01 21.26
C ARG A 72 5.41 -22.44 21.37
#